data_AF-A0A3D2C2C4-F1
#
_entry.id   AF-A0A3D2C2C4-F1
#
_cell.length_a   1.000
_cell.length_b   1.000
_cell.length_c   1.000
_cell.angle_alpha   90.00
_cell.angle_beta   90.00
_cell.angle_gamma   90.00
#
_symmetry.space_group_name_H-M   'P 1'
#
loop_
_entity.id
_entity.type
_entity.pdbx_description
1 polymer ?
#
loop_
_entity_poly.entity_id
_entity_poly.type
_entity_poly.pdbx_seq_one_letter_code
_entity_poly.pdbx_strand_id
1 'polypeptide(L)'
;MWTVETPEDRTALANLLNTGQVLALDIDPRGPVVALAPRQPGLGSALVGQRVIFRQWLGTTSDAPISSEELDGVLRSVLRWLDGPEATASLNQISSGYRCERLWSGDELGEWSADAWQAAQHIVAGIVHAMESTSAE
;
A
#
# COMPACT_ATOMS: atom_id res chain seq x y z
N MET A 1 -15.10 6.46 4.94
CA MET A 1 -14.43 7.02 3.76
C MET A 1 -12.98 6.66 3.89
N TRP A 2 -12.38 6.06 2.86
CA TRP A 2 -10.97 5.71 2.88
C TRP A 2 -10.13 6.93 2.54
N THR A 3 -9.02 7.10 3.26
CA THR A 3 -8.00 8.12 2.98
C THR A 3 -6.86 7.46 2.23
N VAL A 4 -6.34 8.13 1.20
CA VAL A 4 -5.13 7.67 0.49
C VAL A 4 -3.99 8.62 0.83
N GLU A 5 -2.92 8.06 1.39
CA GLU A 5 -1.72 8.80 1.77
C GLU A 5 -0.58 8.43 0.83
N THR A 6 0.01 9.44 0.20
CA THR A 6 1.24 9.27 -0.58
C THR A 6 2.25 10.28 -0.09
N PRO A 7 3.57 10.06 -0.29
CA PRO A 7 4.56 11.05 0.06
C PRO A 7 4.22 12.35 -0.68
N GLU A 8 4.48 13.54 -0.15
CA GLU A 8 4.21 14.78 -0.89
C GLU A 8 5.45 15.23 -1.67
N ASP A 9 6.63 15.08 -1.05
CA ASP A 9 7.91 15.46 -1.65
C ASP A 9 8.47 14.34 -2.55
N ARG A 10 8.28 14.51 -3.86
CA ARG A 10 8.74 13.58 -4.91
C ARG A 10 10.26 13.52 -5.00
N THR A 11 10.95 14.64 -4.76
CA THR A 11 12.42 14.70 -4.82
C THR A 11 13.03 13.99 -3.62
N ALA A 12 12.49 14.21 -2.42
CA ALA A 12 12.91 13.46 -1.24
C ALA A 12 12.63 11.96 -1.40
N LEU A 13 11.46 11.58 -1.94
CA LEU A 13 11.13 10.18 -2.22
C LEU A 13 12.12 9.54 -3.20
N ALA A 14 12.41 10.20 -4.33
CA ALA A 14 13.39 9.71 -5.31
C ALA A 14 14.75 9.44 -4.65
N ASN A 15 15.23 10.37 -3.84
CA ASN A 15 16.50 10.21 -3.12
C ASN A 15 16.46 9.01 -2.18
N LEU A 16 15.38 8.81 -1.42
CA LEU A 16 15.26 7.67 -0.51
C LEU A 16 15.28 6.33 -1.27
N LEU A 17 14.53 6.23 -2.38
CA LEU A 17 14.49 5.02 -3.20
C LEU A 17 15.86 4.73 -3.85
N ASN A 18 16.53 5.76 -4.37
CA ASN A 18 17.88 5.65 -4.93
C ASN A 18 18.94 5.28 -3.87
N THR A 19 18.66 5.46 -2.57
CA THR A 19 19.51 5.00 -1.45
C THR A 19 19.17 3.59 -0.96
N GLY A 20 18.31 2.85 -1.67
CA GLY A 20 17.96 1.46 -1.36
C GLY A 20 16.72 1.29 -0.49
N GLN A 21 15.93 2.35 -0.27
CA GLN A 21 14.58 2.18 0.26
C GLN A 21 13.64 1.64 -0.83
N VAL A 22 12.55 1.04 -0.38
CA VAL A 22 11.48 0.51 -1.22
C VAL A 22 10.17 1.13 -0.81
N LEU A 23 9.22 1.23 -1.75
CA LEU A 23 7.90 1.76 -1.45
C LEU A 23 7.05 0.66 -0.82
N ALA A 24 6.57 0.86 0.40
CA ALA A 24 5.65 -0.05 1.06
C ALA A 24 4.22 0.46 0.91
N LEU A 25 3.32 -0.43 0.48
CA LEU A 25 1.88 -0.24 0.55
C LEU A 25 1.39 -0.72 1.91
N ASP A 26 0.74 0.14 2.69
CA ASP A 26 0.07 -0.17 3.96
C ASP A 26 -1.45 -0.01 3.79
N ILE A 27 -2.24 -1.01 4.22
CA ILE A 27 -3.72 -0.91 4.27
C ILE A 27 -4.17 -1.11 5.73
N ASP A 28 -4.67 -0.04 6.35
CA ASP A 28 -5.21 -0.08 7.71
C ASP A 28 -6.73 0.13 7.71
N PRO A 29 -7.55 -0.90 7.96
CA PRO A 29 -9.00 -0.76 8.04
C PRO A 29 -9.50 -0.08 9.33
N ARG A 30 -8.67 0.09 10.39
CA ARG A 30 -9.10 0.71 11.66
C ARG A 30 -9.24 2.22 11.55
N GLY A 31 -8.22 2.85 10.98
CA GLY A 31 -8.28 4.22 10.48
C GLY A 31 -8.21 4.08 8.97
N PRO A 32 -9.35 3.94 8.26
CA PRO A 32 -9.45 3.43 6.89
C PRO A 32 -8.52 4.20 5.94
N VAL A 33 -7.28 3.73 5.84
CA VAL A 33 -6.16 4.40 5.18
C VAL A 33 -5.44 3.41 4.28
N VAL A 34 -5.14 3.84 3.06
CA VAL A 34 -4.18 3.21 2.16
C VAL A 34 -2.99 4.14 2.06
N ALA A 35 -1.82 3.72 2.52
CA ALA A 35 -0.62 4.55 2.53
C ALA A 35 0.49 3.94 1.67
N LEU A 36 1.15 4.78 0.88
CA LEU A 36 2.41 4.45 0.20
C LEU A 36 3.54 5.21 0.91
N ALA A 37 4.51 4.49 1.46
CA ALA A 37 5.59 5.11 2.22
C ALA A 37 6.95 4.46 1.93
N PRO A 38 8.04 5.24 1.82
CA PRO A 38 9.38 4.69 1.68
C PRO A 38 9.82 4.02 2.98
N ARG A 39 10.41 2.84 2.86
CA ARG A 39 10.81 1.99 3.98
C ARG A 39 12.09 1.25 3.63
N GLN A 40 12.94 0.98 4.64
CA GLN A 40 14.13 0.14 4.48
C GLN A 40 13.73 -1.34 4.39
N PRO A 41 14.21 -2.12 3.41
CA PRO A 41 14.00 -3.56 3.35
C PRO A 41 14.53 -4.24 4.63
N GLY A 42 13.71 -5.07 5.28
CA GLY A 42 14.11 -5.84 6.47
C GLY A 42 13.80 -5.19 7.82
N LEU A 43 13.51 -3.90 7.90
CA LEU A 43 12.88 -3.28 9.08
C LEU A 43 11.36 -3.38 8.93
N GLY A 44 10.75 -4.33 9.64
CA GLY A 44 9.32 -4.58 9.58
C GLY A 44 8.91 -5.78 8.73
N SER A 45 9.78 -6.79 8.59
CA SER A 45 9.44 -8.14 8.16
C SER A 45 8.52 -8.84 9.16
N ALA A 46 7.39 -8.22 9.50
CA ALA A 46 6.32 -8.93 10.15
C ALA A 46 5.42 -9.43 9.02
N LEU A 47 5.13 -10.73 9.05
CA LEU A 47 3.85 -11.22 8.59
C LEU A 47 2.78 -10.28 9.15
N VAL A 48 2.37 -9.31 8.34
CA VAL A 48 1.10 -8.67 8.59
C VAL A 48 0.05 -9.53 7.96
N GLY A 49 -0.14 -10.64 8.66
CA GLY A 49 -1.04 -11.74 8.46
C GLY A 49 -1.45 -12.16 9.85
N GLN A 50 -2.76 -12.11 10.11
CA GLN A 50 -3.44 -12.33 11.41
C GLN A 50 -3.46 -11.18 12.42
N ARG A 51 -2.73 -10.07 12.23
CA ARG A 51 -2.88 -8.88 13.09
C ARG A 51 -2.56 -7.58 12.32
N VAL A 52 -3.61 -6.96 11.75
CA VAL A 52 -3.81 -5.50 11.62
C VAL A 52 -3.53 -4.76 10.28
N ILE A 53 -2.38 -4.82 9.59
CA ILE A 53 -2.06 -3.93 8.41
C ILE A 53 -1.52 -4.66 7.17
N PHE A 54 -2.24 -4.83 6.07
CA PHE A 54 -1.64 -5.46 4.87
C PHE A 54 -0.41 -4.66 4.37
N ARG A 55 0.77 -5.32 4.18
CA ARG A 55 2.00 -4.69 3.67
C ARG A 55 2.65 -5.41 2.50
N GLN A 56 2.97 -4.69 1.41
CA GLN A 56 3.73 -5.19 0.26
C GLN A 56 4.82 -4.21 -0.19
N TRP A 57 5.99 -4.74 -0.58
CA TRP A 57 7.10 -3.97 -1.12
C TRP A 57 6.99 -3.80 -2.64
N LEU A 58 7.16 -2.57 -3.12
CA LEU A 58 7.12 -2.16 -4.52
C LEU A 58 8.50 -1.56 -4.84
N GLY A 59 9.23 -2.16 -5.78
CA GLY A 59 10.58 -1.75 -6.16
C GLY A 59 10.77 -1.83 -7.67
N THR A 60 11.68 -1.00 -8.19
CA THR A 60 12.14 -1.07 -9.58
C THR A 60 13.32 -2.06 -9.64
N THR A 61 13.38 -2.88 -10.68
CA THR A 61 14.51 -3.79 -10.95
C THR A 61 15.60 -3.11 -11.78
N SER A 62 15.51 -1.80 -11.98
CA SER A 62 16.40 -1.04 -12.84
C SER A 62 17.56 -0.44 -12.04
N ASP A 63 18.79 -0.61 -12.56
CA ASP A 63 19.98 0.04 -12.01
C ASP A 63 20.01 1.57 -12.30
N ALA A 64 19.04 2.09 -13.07
CA ALA A 64 18.93 3.51 -13.37
C ALA A 64 18.33 4.29 -12.17
N PRO A 65 18.88 5.47 -11.82
CA PRO A 65 18.31 6.30 -10.77
C PRO A 65 16.90 6.77 -11.16
N ILE A 66 15.97 6.61 -10.24
CA ILE A 66 14.56 7.01 -10.40
C ILE A 66 14.47 8.54 -10.32
N SER A 67 13.79 9.15 -11.28
CA SER A 67 13.55 10.60 -11.29
C SER A 67 12.28 11.00 -10.53
N SER A 68 12.21 12.24 -10.06
CA SER A 68 11.00 12.75 -9.39
C SER A 68 9.80 12.88 -10.34
N GLU A 69 10.04 13.10 -11.64
CA GLU A 69 9.00 13.19 -12.67
C GLU A 69 8.38 11.81 -12.94
N GLU A 70 9.22 10.78 -13.07
CA GLU A 70 8.78 9.38 -13.19
C GLU A 70 7.93 8.97 -11.98
N LEU A 71 8.38 9.29 -10.76
CA LEU A 71 7.61 9.01 -9.54
C LEU A 71 6.28 9.76 -9.48
N ASP A 72 6.23 10.99 -9.98
CA ASP A 72 4.97 11.73 -10.00
C ASP A 72 3.96 11.10 -10.96
N GLY A 73 4.42 10.67 -12.15
CA GLY A 73 3.59 9.91 -13.09
C GLY A 73 3.07 8.61 -12.48
N VAL A 74 3.95 7.83 -11.85
CA VAL A 74 3.62 6.56 -11.21
C VAL A 74 2.60 6.77 -10.09
N LEU A 75 2.85 7.70 -9.16
CA LEU A 75 1.94 7.95 -8.04
C LEU A 75 0.60 8.50 -8.51
N ARG A 76 0.57 9.33 -9.56
CA ARG A 76 -0.68 9.81 -10.16
C ARG A 76 -1.50 8.68 -10.78
N SER A 77 -0.84 7.74 -11.47
CA SER A 77 -1.52 6.55 -12.02
C SER A 77 -2.12 5.68 -10.91
N VAL A 78 -1.37 5.47 -9.83
CA VAL A 78 -1.84 4.74 -8.64
C VAL A 78 -3.02 5.43 -7.97
N LEU A 79 -2.94 6.74 -7.73
CA LEU A 79 -4.02 7.53 -7.14
C LEU A 79 -5.31 7.43 -8.00
N ARG A 80 -5.17 7.59 -9.31
CA ARG A 80 -6.31 7.45 -10.25
C ARG A 80 -6.95 6.07 -10.18
N TRP A 81 -6.15 5.01 -10.05
CA TRP A 81 -6.68 3.66 -9.90
C TRP A 81 -7.39 3.46 -8.56
N LEU A 82 -6.81 3.97 -7.47
CA LEU A 82 -7.38 3.91 -6.11
C LEU A 82 -8.71 4.68 -5.98
N ASP A 83 -8.87 5.76 -6.74
CA ASP A 83 -10.14 6.51 -6.85
C ASP A 83 -11.19 5.78 -7.72
N GLY A 84 -10.81 4.66 -8.34
CA GLY A 84 -11.67 3.87 -9.20
C GLY A 84 -12.75 3.07 -8.45
N PRO A 85 -13.83 2.67 -9.14
CA PRO A 85 -14.92 1.90 -8.55
C PRO A 85 -14.47 0.50 -8.08
N GLU A 86 -13.51 -0.10 -8.78
CA GLU A 86 -12.95 -1.42 -8.45
C GLU A 86 -12.14 -1.40 -7.15
N ALA A 87 -11.27 -0.39 -7.00
CA ALA A 87 -10.55 -0.15 -5.76
C ALA A 87 -11.52 0.16 -4.61
N THR A 88 -12.50 1.03 -4.84
CA THR A 88 -13.54 1.36 -3.86
C THR A 88 -14.31 0.11 -3.38
N ALA A 89 -14.71 -0.77 -4.29
CA ALA A 89 -15.39 -2.02 -3.94
C ALA A 89 -14.49 -2.93 -3.07
N SER A 90 -13.22 -3.06 -3.45
CA SER A 90 -12.25 -3.87 -2.71
C SER A 90 -11.98 -3.29 -1.32
N LEU A 91 -11.80 -1.97 -1.19
CA LEU A 91 -11.62 -1.29 0.10
C LEU A 91 -12.85 -1.44 1.01
N ASN A 92 -14.07 -1.37 0.47
CA ASN A 92 -15.28 -1.64 1.24
C ASN A 92 -15.35 -3.09 1.73
N GLN A 93 -14.95 -4.04 0.88
CA GLN A 93 -14.86 -5.47 1.25
C GLN A 93 -13.86 -5.67 2.40
N ILE A 94 -12.69 -5.03 2.32
CA ILE A 94 -11.69 -5.01 3.39
C ILE A 94 -12.29 -4.48 4.71
N SER A 95 -12.93 -3.30 4.70
CA SER A 95 -13.56 -2.75 5.91
C SER A 95 -14.63 -3.68 6.50
N SER A 96 -15.43 -4.31 5.64
CA SER A 96 -16.53 -5.17 6.09
C SER A 96 -16.04 -6.48 6.71
N GLY A 97 -14.94 -7.02 6.20
CA GLY A 97 -14.36 -8.30 6.63
C GLY A 97 -13.25 -8.18 7.68
N TYR A 98 -12.86 -6.97 8.06
CA TYR A 98 -11.97 -6.74 9.20
C TYR A 98 -12.75 -6.72 10.52
N ARG A 99 -12.20 -7.38 11.54
CA ARG A 99 -12.69 -7.35 12.92
C ARG A 99 -11.53 -7.11 13.86
N CYS A 100 -11.76 -6.33 14.90
CA CYS A 100 -10.79 -6.09 15.96
C CYS A 100 -11.44 -6.40 17.29
N GLU A 101 -10.92 -7.39 17.99
CA GLU A 101 -11.35 -7.75 19.33
C GLU A 101 -10.30 -7.32 20.35
N ARG A 102 -10.75 -6.75 21.47
CA ARG A 102 -9.86 -6.41 22.58
C ARG A 102 -9.94 -7.51 23.62
N LEU A 103 -8.80 -8.15 23.88
CA LEU A 103 -8.68 -9.20 24.87
C LEU A 103 -8.71 -8.60 26.28
N TRP A 104 -8.99 -9.46 27.27
CA TRP A 104 -8.98 -9.08 28.69
C TRP A 104 -7.61 -8.58 29.17
N SER A 105 -6.51 -8.98 28.50
CA SER A 105 -5.15 -8.47 28.73
C SER A 105 -4.97 -7.01 28.31
N GLY A 106 -5.91 -6.46 27.54
CA GLY A 106 -5.84 -5.14 26.93
C GLY A 106 -5.28 -5.15 25.50
N ASP A 107 -4.76 -6.29 25.03
CA ASP A 107 -4.23 -6.47 23.67
C ASP A 107 -5.35 -6.47 22.62
N GLU A 108 -5.03 -5.96 21.43
CA GLU A 108 -5.92 -6.03 20.27
C GLU A 108 -5.57 -7.25 19.38
N LEU A 109 -6.61 -7.95 18.91
CA LEU A 109 -6.52 -9.02 17.93
C LEU A 109 -7.33 -8.61 16.71
N GLY A 110 -6.63 -8.35 15.60
CA GLY A 110 -7.24 -7.95 14.33
C GLY A 110 -7.36 -9.14 13.39
N GLU A 111 -8.57 -9.56 13.07
CA GLU A 111 -8.85 -10.66 12.16
C GLU A 111 -9.42 -10.16 10.83
N TRP A 112 -9.09 -10.87 9.76
CA TRP A 112 -9.56 -10.59 8.42
C TRP A 112 -10.28 -11.83 7.90
N SER A 113 -11.48 -11.67 7.36
CA SER A 113 -12.12 -12.72 6.59
C SER A 113 -11.28 -13.09 5.35
N ALA A 114 -11.49 -14.29 4.80
CA ALA A 114 -10.84 -14.71 3.56
C ALA A 114 -11.12 -13.73 2.42
N ASP A 115 -12.36 -13.22 2.35
CA ASP A 115 -12.77 -12.23 1.35
C ASP A 115 -12.03 -10.90 1.51
N ALA A 116 -11.80 -10.43 2.74
CA ALA A 116 -11.03 -9.22 2.99
C ALA A 116 -9.54 -9.42 2.62
N TRP A 117 -8.98 -10.59 2.88
CA TRP A 117 -7.63 -10.95 2.44
C TRP A 117 -7.50 -10.89 0.92
N GLN A 118 -8.45 -11.50 0.20
CA GLN A 118 -8.45 -11.51 -1.26
C GLN A 118 -8.61 -10.09 -1.81
N ALA A 119 -9.47 -9.27 -1.20
CA ALA A 119 -9.63 -7.88 -1.59
C ALA A 119 -8.35 -7.05 -1.38
N ALA A 120 -7.59 -7.28 -0.30
CA ALA A 120 -6.28 -6.63 -0.13
C ALA A 120 -5.27 -7.04 -1.20
N GLN A 121 -5.22 -8.34 -1.55
CA GLN A 121 -4.37 -8.80 -2.66
C GLN A 121 -4.78 -8.17 -4.00
N HIS A 122 -6.07 -7.93 -4.19
CA HIS A 122 -6.56 -7.24 -5.38
C HIS A 122 -6.10 -5.77 -5.43
N ILE A 123 -6.11 -5.07 -4.29
CA ILE A 123 -5.53 -3.72 -4.18
C ILE A 123 -4.05 -3.71 -4.58
N VAL A 124 -3.26 -4.68 -4.11
CA VAL A 124 -1.85 -4.81 -4.50
C VAL A 124 -1.71 -4.98 -6.01
N ALA A 125 -2.43 -5.93 -6.59
CA ALA A 125 -2.33 -6.23 -8.01
C ALA A 125 -2.68 -5.01 -8.88
N GLY A 126 -3.74 -4.28 -8.50
CA GLY A 126 -4.13 -3.06 -9.19
C GLY A 126 -3.11 -1.94 -9.09
N ILE A 127 -2.50 -1.74 -7.91
CA ILE A 127 -1.42 -0.76 -7.72
C ILE A 127 -0.20 -1.14 -8.56
N VAL A 128 0.24 -2.41 -8.51
CA VAL A 128 1.38 -2.88 -9.32
C VAL A 128 1.13 -2.63 -10.80
N HIS A 129 -0.06 -2.99 -11.29
CA HIS A 129 -0.44 -2.74 -12.68
C HIS A 129 -0.44 -1.25 -13.04
N ALA A 130 -0.97 -0.39 -12.15
CA ALA A 130 -0.98 1.05 -12.35
C ALA A 130 0.43 1.65 -12.41
N MET A 131 1.37 1.14 -11.59
CA MET A 131 2.77 1.53 -11.63
C MET A 131 3.43 1.13 -12.96
N GLU A 132 3.26 -0.13 -13.38
CA GLU A 132 3.85 -0.67 -14.61
C GLU A 132 3.32 0.02 -15.88
N SER A 133 2.05 0.41 -15.89
CA SER A 133 1.43 1.09 -17.04
C SER A 133 2.07 2.44 -17.39
N THR A 134 2.77 3.08 -16.44
CA THR A 134 3.45 4.37 -16.66
C THR A 134 4.85 4.19 -17.25
N SER A 135 5.47 3.02 -17.06
CA SER A 135 6.82 2.73 -17.57
C SER A 135 6.84 2.28 -19.04
N ALA A 136 5.67 2.11 -19.66
CA ALA A 136 5.51 1.63 -21.04
C ALA A 136 5.22 2.74 -22.07
N GLU A 137 5.08 3.99 -21.62
CA GLU A 137 4.92 5.19 -22.47
C GLU A 137 6.25 5.93 -22.62
#